data_AF-A0A959UR99-F1
#
_entry.id   AF-A0A959UR99-F1
#
_cell.length_a   1.000
_cell.length_b   1.000
_cell.length_c   1.000
_cell.angle_alpha   90.00
_cell.angle_beta   90.00
_cell.angle_gamma   90.00
#
_symmetry.space_group_name_H-M   'P 1'
#
loop_
_entity.id
_entity.type
_entity.pdbx_description
1 polymer ?
#
loop_
_entity_poly.entity_id
_entity_poly.type
_entity_poly.pdbx_seq_one_letter_code
_entity_poly.pdbx_strand_id
1 'polypeptide(L)'
;LEYIPTFIKRKHGLEPIVYDLPEMEELLKETYGVTVYQEQVMLLSQKLAGFTKGDADILRKAMGKKDRATLDKMKGKFLEGTAERGFDTKVCDKIWTDWEAFAQYAFNKSHSTCYAFVAYQTAWLKANYAPEFMASVLTHSQSSIDKVTFFMEECRRMGIPVLGPDVNESQFQFSVNKAGQIRFGLGAVKGVGEGAVEAMVTEREANGPYTGVYDLMRRVNLRSANRKALESLAYAGAFDGLGMDRALFFHSAGEGKPTFIETLVRYGQQHQDGADSTQVAMFDMAEGAAAIPEPTLPQIEGWSALEQLHHEKEVIGFYLSGHPLDDHRLEIENLCTVKLPELKELDKLQGREVVFAGIVTKAEHRIAKSGKPFGSMSLEDHHGMHDFMLFSEDYLRFKIYL
;
A
#
# COMPACT_ATOMS: atom_id res chain seq x y z
N LEU A 1 11.17 25.84 8.84
CA LEU A 1 10.91 25.76 7.38
C LEU A 1 11.65 26.86 6.62
N GLU A 2 11.70 28.08 7.16
CA GLU A 2 12.34 29.27 6.54
C GLU A 2 13.82 29.08 6.14
N TYR A 3 14.59 28.30 6.91
CA TYR A 3 16.00 28.02 6.61
C TYR A 3 16.24 26.90 5.57
N ILE A 4 15.19 26.17 5.13
CA ILE A 4 15.34 25.07 4.17
C ILE A 4 15.79 25.57 2.79
N PRO A 5 15.20 26.65 2.21
CA PRO A 5 15.69 27.21 0.95
C PRO A 5 17.17 27.59 0.99
N THR A 6 17.62 28.24 2.07
CA THR A 6 19.03 28.60 2.27
C THR A 6 19.92 27.37 2.35
N PHE A 7 19.50 26.35 3.12
CA PHE A 7 20.22 25.08 3.23
C PHE A 7 20.38 24.41 1.85
N ILE A 8 19.32 24.38 1.04
CA ILE A 8 19.32 23.82 -0.32
C ILE A 8 20.27 24.62 -1.23
N LYS A 9 20.14 25.96 -1.27
CA LYS A 9 20.98 26.82 -2.12
C LYS A 9 22.46 26.66 -1.80
N ARG A 10 22.83 26.65 -0.51
CA ARG A 10 24.22 26.46 -0.07
C ARG A 10 24.73 25.07 -0.38
N LYS A 11 23.93 24.02 -0.15
CA LYS A 11 24.27 22.63 -0.53
C LYS A 11 24.56 22.49 -2.03
N HIS A 12 23.82 23.21 -2.88
CA HIS A 12 24.00 23.20 -4.33
C HIS A 12 25.02 24.23 -4.85
N GLY A 13 25.69 24.97 -3.97
CA GLY A 13 26.68 25.99 -4.36
C GLY A 13 26.09 27.23 -5.05
N LEU A 14 24.78 27.45 -4.93
CA LEU A 14 24.07 28.61 -5.48
C LEU A 14 24.15 29.84 -4.57
N GLU A 15 24.57 29.64 -3.33
CA GLU A 15 24.80 30.68 -2.32
C GLU A 15 26.10 30.35 -1.56
N PRO A 16 26.98 31.33 -1.31
CA PRO A 16 28.18 31.10 -0.53
C PRO A 16 27.83 30.72 0.91
N ILE A 17 28.59 29.79 1.49
CA ILE A 17 28.48 29.45 2.90
C ILE A 17 29.17 30.54 3.71
N VAL A 18 28.39 31.26 4.50
CA VAL A 18 28.89 32.33 5.38
C VAL A 18 28.67 31.91 6.83
N TYR A 19 29.70 32.12 7.64
CA TYR A 19 29.67 31.94 9.09
C TYR A 19 29.80 33.30 9.77
N ASP A 20 29.04 33.53 10.84
CA ASP A 20 29.13 34.79 11.60
C ASP A 20 30.49 34.95 12.30
N LEU A 21 31.06 33.83 12.75
CA LEU A 21 32.40 33.75 13.33
C LEU A 21 33.17 32.56 12.73
N PRO A 22 34.50 32.69 12.49
CA PRO A 22 35.33 31.58 12.00
C PRO A 22 35.23 30.31 12.86
N GLU A 23 35.09 30.47 14.17
CA GLU A 23 35.01 29.37 15.15
C GLU A 23 33.76 28.49 14.95
N MET A 24 32.71 29.03 14.32
CA MET A 24 31.47 28.32 14.06
C MET A 24 31.59 27.34 12.90
N GLU A 25 32.57 27.51 12.02
CA GLU A 25 32.76 26.65 10.85
C GLU A 25 32.84 25.18 11.24
N GLU A 26 33.68 24.84 12.22
CA GLU A 26 33.87 23.45 12.65
C GLU A 26 32.55 22.74 13.03
N LEU A 27 31.61 23.47 13.65
CA LEU A 27 30.38 22.91 14.20
C LEU A 27 29.18 23.01 13.23
N LEU A 28 29.24 23.95 12.27
CA LEU A 28 28.16 24.20 11.31
C LEU A 28 28.52 23.77 9.88
N LYS A 29 29.74 23.28 9.63
CA LYS A 29 30.17 22.83 8.30
C LYS A 29 29.29 21.71 7.75
N GLU A 30 28.90 20.75 8.60
CA GLU A 30 28.00 19.65 8.22
C GLU A 30 26.59 20.12 7.84
N THR A 31 26.20 21.32 8.24
CA THR A 31 24.89 21.93 7.97
C THR A 31 25.00 23.21 7.15
N TYR A 32 26.09 23.38 6.39
CA TYR A 32 26.30 24.50 5.47
C TYR A 32 26.14 25.89 6.12
N GLY A 33 26.63 26.04 7.36
CA GLY A 33 26.56 27.29 8.12
C GLY A 33 25.18 27.62 8.70
N VAL A 34 24.22 26.68 8.64
CA VAL A 34 22.89 26.84 9.23
C VAL A 34 22.84 26.07 10.55
N THR A 35 22.36 26.69 11.62
CA THR A 35 22.10 26.00 12.88
C THR A 35 20.83 25.15 12.74
N VAL A 36 20.95 23.82 12.86
CA VAL A 36 19.84 22.86 12.65
C VAL A 36 19.57 22.02 13.90
N TYR A 37 20.60 21.72 14.69
CA TYR A 37 20.50 20.80 15.82
C TYR A 37 20.68 21.48 17.17
N GLN A 38 19.99 20.96 18.19
CA GLN A 38 20.17 21.36 19.59
C GLN A 38 21.62 21.18 20.05
N GLU A 39 22.25 20.08 19.63
CA GLU A 39 23.63 19.75 19.93
C GLU A 39 24.62 20.77 19.36
N GLN A 40 24.31 21.40 18.21
CA GLN A 40 25.15 22.46 17.64
C GLN A 40 25.14 23.70 18.54
N VAL A 41 23.99 24.12 19.05
CA VAL A 41 23.88 25.26 19.99
C VAL A 41 24.61 24.96 21.30
N MET A 42 24.51 23.74 21.81
CA MET A 42 25.25 23.31 22.99
C MET A 42 26.76 23.37 22.79
N LEU A 43 27.27 22.92 21.64
CA LEU A 43 28.71 22.94 21.36
C LEU A 43 29.22 24.35 21.08
N LEU A 44 28.42 25.16 20.38
CA LEU A 44 28.74 26.56 20.09
C LEU A 44 28.77 27.40 21.37
N SER A 45 27.81 27.23 22.29
CA SER A 45 27.84 27.95 23.58
C SER A 45 29.07 27.59 24.44
N GLN A 46 29.52 26.33 24.40
CA GLN A 46 30.78 25.92 25.05
C GLN A 46 32.00 26.56 24.36
N LYS A 47 32.02 26.59 23.03
CA LYS A 47 33.15 27.09 22.23
C LYS A 47 33.26 28.62 22.24
N LEU A 48 32.14 29.34 22.15
CA LEU A 48 32.10 30.79 22.05
C LEU A 48 32.09 31.47 23.43
N ALA A 49 31.30 30.97 24.38
CA ALA A 49 31.10 31.60 25.69
C ALA A 49 31.70 30.83 26.87
N GLY A 50 32.32 29.67 26.63
CA GLY A 50 32.93 28.89 27.70
C GLY A 50 31.94 28.23 28.65
N PHE A 51 30.71 28.00 28.19
CA PHE A 51 29.71 27.30 28.99
C PHE A 51 30.22 25.92 29.43
N THR A 52 29.84 25.49 30.62
CA THR A 52 30.06 24.10 31.03
C THR A 52 29.07 23.18 30.29
N LYS A 53 29.33 21.86 30.28
CA LYS A 53 28.35 20.88 29.76
C LYS A 53 26.98 21.00 30.43
N GLY A 54 26.96 21.34 31.72
CA GLY A 54 25.73 21.59 32.48
C GLY A 54 25.01 22.85 32.02
N ASP A 55 25.74 23.96 31.83
CA ASP A 55 25.17 25.21 31.32
C ASP A 55 24.57 25.04 29.92
N ALA A 56 25.26 24.31 29.04
CA ALA A 56 24.79 24.02 27.69
C ALA A 56 23.49 23.18 27.68
N ASP A 57 23.33 22.21 28.59
CA ASP A 57 22.07 21.47 28.72
C ASP A 57 20.95 22.33 29.33
N ILE A 58 21.26 23.24 30.25
CA ILE A 58 20.26 24.21 30.75
C ILE A 58 19.81 25.12 29.60
N LEU A 59 20.72 25.62 28.77
CA LEU A 59 20.41 26.41 27.58
C LEU A 59 19.48 25.63 26.64
N ARG A 60 19.82 24.38 26.32
CA ARG A 60 19.00 23.49 25.49
C ARG A 60 17.59 23.32 26.06
N LYS A 61 17.48 23.03 27.37
CA LYS A 61 16.18 22.86 28.05
C LYS A 61 15.36 24.15 28.05
N ALA A 62 16.00 25.29 28.27
CA ALA A 62 15.36 26.60 28.25
C ALA A 62 14.84 26.96 26.85
N MET A 63 15.62 26.70 25.81
CA MET A 63 15.22 26.85 24.41
C MET A 63 14.03 25.96 24.06
N GLY A 64 14.09 24.67 24.42
CA GLY A 64 12.99 23.73 24.16
C GLY A 64 11.69 24.07 24.88
N LYS A 65 11.77 24.60 26.12
CA LYS A 65 10.61 25.01 26.92
C LYS A 65 10.17 26.46 26.71
N LYS A 66 10.90 27.24 25.91
CA LYS A 66 10.71 28.70 25.74
C LYS A 66 10.70 29.46 27.07
N ASP A 67 11.57 29.06 28.00
CA ASP A 67 11.68 29.69 29.33
C ASP A 67 12.48 30.98 29.24
N ARG A 68 11.75 32.10 29.10
CA ARG A 68 12.34 33.42 28.86
C ARG A 68 13.23 33.90 30.00
N ALA A 69 12.87 33.64 31.25
CA ALA A 69 13.66 34.07 32.40
C ALA A 69 15.04 33.36 32.42
N THR A 70 15.05 32.06 32.10
CA THR A 70 16.31 31.30 32.00
C THR A 70 17.10 31.70 30.76
N LEU A 71 16.45 31.96 29.63
CA LEU A 71 17.11 32.44 28.40
C LEU A 71 17.78 33.80 28.60
N ASP A 72 17.10 34.78 29.20
CA ASP A 72 17.66 36.11 29.46
C ASP A 72 18.88 36.02 30.39
N LYS A 73 18.82 35.17 31.41
CA LYS A 73 19.97 34.91 32.31
C LYS A 73 21.14 34.27 31.54
N MET A 74 20.85 33.32 30.67
CA MET A 74 21.87 32.68 29.83
C MET A 74 22.44 33.63 28.77
N LYS A 75 21.64 34.56 28.24
CA LYS A 75 22.09 35.60 27.32
C LYS A 75 23.17 36.46 27.96
N GLY A 76 22.94 36.92 29.19
CA GLY A 76 23.92 37.69 29.96
C GLY A 76 25.24 36.94 30.09
N LYS A 77 25.17 35.68 30.57
CA LYS A 77 26.34 34.80 30.71
C LYS A 77 27.04 34.51 29.38
N PHE A 78 26.28 34.39 28.29
CA PHE A 78 26.82 34.17 26.94
C PHE A 78 27.62 35.39 26.46
N LEU A 79 27.04 36.58 26.55
CA LEU A 79 27.70 37.82 26.13
C LEU A 79 28.96 38.11 26.96
N GLU A 80 28.91 37.93 28.28
CA GLU A 80 30.06 38.05 29.17
C GLU A 80 31.18 37.08 28.76
N GLY A 81 30.85 35.79 28.60
CA GLY A 81 31.82 34.76 28.21
C GLY A 81 32.43 34.98 26.82
N THR A 82 31.64 35.52 25.87
CA THR A 82 32.17 35.89 24.55
C THR A 82 33.08 37.12 24.59
N ALA A 83 32.76 38.11 25.44
CA ALA A 83 33.56 39.32 25.59
C ALA A 83 34.91 39.02 26.26
N GLU A 84 34.94 38.16 27.28
CA GLU A 84 36.19 37.68 27.91
C GLU A 84 37.12 36.97 26.92
N ARG A 85 36.54 36.36 25.87
CA ARG A 85 37.26 35.67 24.80
C ARG A 85 37.60 36.57 23.60
N GLY A 86 37.23 37.84 23.65
CA GLY A 86 37.59 38.85 22.65
C GLY A 86 36.71 38.87 21.39
N PHE A 87 35.51 38.27 21.44
CA PHE A 87 34.57 38.33 20.31
C PHE A 87 33.82 39.67 20.24
N ASP A 88 33.45 40.10 19.03
CA ASP A 88 32.64 41.31 18.83
C ASP A 88 31.24 41.10 19.40
N THR A 89 30.87 41.94 20.38
CA THR A 89 29.58 41.88 21.06
C THR A 89 28.40 42.03 20.12
N LYS A 90 28.52 42.79 19.01
CA LYS A 90 27.44 42.92 18.02
C LYS A 90 27.20 41.63 17.25
N VAL A 91 28.28 40.91 16.91
CA VAL A 91 28.19 39.63 16.21
C VAL A 91 27.62 38.57 17.15
N CYS A 92 28.06 38.55 18.41
CA CYS A 92 27.53 37.62 19.41
C CYS A 92 26.05 37.88 19.75
N ASP A 93 25.61 39.14 19.80
CA ASP A 93 24.19 39.46 20.01
C ASP A 93 23.33 38.98 18.82
N LYS A 94 23.81 39.17 17.57
CA LYS A 94 23.17 38.60 16.37
C LYS A 94 23.07 37.07 16.46
N ILE A 95 24.17 36.38 16.79
CA ILE A 95 24.18 34.91 16.93
C ILE A 95 23.14 34.46 17.96
N TRP A 96 23.03 35.17 19.09
CA TRP A 96 22.03 34.86 20.11
C TRP A 96 20.60 35.05 19.58
N THR A 97 20.32 36.15 18.88
CA THR A 97 19.02 36.38 18.24
C THR A 97 18.67 35.29 17.22
N ASP A 98 19.65 34.87 16.42
CA ASP A 98 19.48 33.76 15.46
C ASP A 98 19.17 32.45 16.20
N TRP A 99 19.79 32.20 17.36
CA TRP A 99 19.48 31.04 18.21
C TRP A 99 18.09 31.11 18.85
N GLU A 100 17.62 32.28 19.27
CA GLU A 100 16.26 32.46 19.81
C GLU A 100 15.18 32.20 18.74
N ALA A 101 15.40 32.69 17.52
CA ALA A 101 14.54 32.39 16.38
C ALA A 101 14.56 30.89 16.05
N PHE A 102 15.74 30.27 16.09
CA PHE A 102 15.94 28.85 15.84
C PHE A 102 15.38 27.94 16.94
N ALA A 103 15.38 28.36 18.21
CA ALA A 103 14.91 27.56 19.34
C ALA A 103 13.48 27.03 19.16
N GLN A 104 12.66 27.70 18.34
CA GLN A 104 11.32 27.25 17.98
C GLN A 104 11.29 26.01 17.08
N TYR A 105 12.40 25.70 16.39
CA TYR A 105 12.52 24.67 15.36
C TYR A 105 13.69 23.72 15.59
N ALA A 106 14.40 23.85 16.71
CA ALA A 106 15.61 23.10 17.01
C ALA A 106 15.32 21.62 17.23
N PHE A 107 15.93 20.76 16.41
CA PHE A 107 15.72 19.32 16.47
C PHE A 107 16.85 18.60 17.21
N ASN A 108 16.53 17.48 17.84
CA ASN A 108 17.53 16.64 18.49
C ASN A 108 18.23 15.74 17.46
N LYS A 109 19.56 15.86 17.34
CA LYS A 109 20.34 15.16 16.31
C LYS A 109 20.34 13.66 16.52
N SER A 110 20.47 13.17 17.74
CA SER A 110 20.53 11.72 18.00
C SER A 110 19.21 11.03 17.62
N HIS A 111 18.07 11.61 18.01
CA HIS A 111 16.75 11.13 17.60
C HIS A 111 16.57 11.18 16.07
N SER A 112 16.92 12.30 15.43
CA SER A 112 16.81 12.42 13.97
C SER A 112 17.68 11.41 13.22
N THR A 113 18.89 11.15 13.70
CA THR A 113 19.83 10.22 13.07
C THR A 113 19.28 8.79 13.06
N CYS A 114 18.70 8.34 14.17
CA CYS A 114 18.13 7.00 14.26
C CYS A 114 16.99 6.78 13.25
N TYR A 115 16.07 7.74 13.11
CA TYR A 115 14.98 7.64 12.14
C TYR A 115 15.46 7.83 10.70
N ALA A 116 16.43 8.71 10.47
CA ALA A 116 17.04 8.90 9.15
C ALA A 116 17.72 7.63 8.66
N PHE A 117 18.33 6.84 9.57
CA PHE A 117 18.92 5.56 9.23
C PHE A 117 17.88 4.55 8.75
N VAL A 118 16.72 4.46 9.43
CA VAL A 118 15.61 3.61 8.97
C VAL A 118 15.08 4.06 7.60
N ALA A 119 14.90 5.38 7.40
CA ALA A 119 14.48 5.92 6.10
C ALA A 119 15.50 5.63 4.99
N TYR A 120 16.80 5.66 5.30
CA TYR A 120 17.85 5.28 4.36
C TYR A 120 17.78 3.79 4.01
N GLN A 121 17.58 2.92 5.02
CA GLN A 121 17.43 1.48 4.80
C GLN A 121 16.22 1.16 3.92
N THR A 122 15.06 1.78 4.16
CA THR A 122 13.87 1.57 3.32
C THR A 122 14.07 2.09 1.90
N ALA A 123 14.69 3.26 1.74
CA ALA A 123 15.03 3.79 0.42
C ALA A 123 16.03 2.88 -0.32
N TRP A 124 17.03 2.35 0.37
CA TRP A 124 18.00 1.42 -0.19
C TRP A 124 17.34 0.11 -0.64
N LEU A 125 16.45 -0.47 0.17
CA LEU A 125 15.69 -1.66 -0.22
C LEU A 125 14.79 -1.38 -1.42
N LYS A 126 14.06 -0.26 -1.44
CA LYS A 126 13.22 0.13 -2.59
C LYS A 126 14.05 0.36 -3.87
N ALA A 127 15.29 0.84 -3.75
CA ALA A 127 16.15 1.11 -4.90
C ALA A 127 16.82 -0.15 -5.48
N ASN A 128 17.18 -1.13 -4.64
CA ASN A 128 17.97 -2.30 -5.05
C ASN A 128 17.13 -3.60 -5.16
N TYR A 129 16.06 -3.71 -4.39
CA TYR A 129 15.16 -4.87 -4.29
C TYR A 129 13.71 -4.40 -4.36
N ALA A 130 13.40 -3.64 -5.41
CA ALA A 130 12.13 -2.95 -5.54
C ALA A 130 10.92 -3.91 -5.52
N PRO A 131 10.93 -5.05 -6.26
CA PRO A 131 9.83 -6.00 -6.23
C PRO A 131 9.61 -6.61 -4.84
N GLU A 132 10.67 -7.01 -4.15
CA GLU A 132 10.60 -7.66 -2.83
C GLU A 132 10.16 -6.67 -1.75
N PHE A 133 10.69 -5.44 -1.81
CA PHE A 133 10.27 -4.36 -0.92
C PHE A 133 8.79 -4.04 -1.11
N MET A 134 8.34 -3.90 -2.35
CA MET A 134 6.93 -3.61 -2.64
C MET A 134 6.01 -4.78 -2.27
N ALA A 135 6.41 -6.04 -2.48
CA ALA A 135 5.67 -7.20 -2.01
C ALA A 135 5.52 -7.20 -0.47
N SER A 136 6.57 -6.81 0.26
CA SER A 136 6.49 -6.66 1.71
C SER A 136 5.54 -5.54 2.14
N VAL A 137 5.58 -4.38 1.45
CA VAL A 137 4.68 -3.24 1.71
C VAL A 137 3.22 -3.62 1.44
N LEU A 138 2.95 -4.35 0.36
CA LEU A 138 1.61 -4.87 0.02
C LEU A 138 1.12 -5.83 1.10
N THR A 139 1.97 -6.76 1.54
CA THR A 139 1.65 -7.72 2.61
C THR A 139 1.27 -7.02 3.91
N HIS A 140 2.03 -6.01 4.33
CA HIS A 140 1.71 -5.26 5.56
C HIS A 140 0.49 -4.35 5.42
N SER A 141 0.07 -4.07 4.18
CA SER A 141 -1.09 -3.25 3.88
C SER A 141 -2.35 -4.06 3.58
N GLN A 142 -2.27 -5.40 3.57
CA GLN A 142 -3.35 -6.31 3.15
C GLN A 142 -4.68 -6.13 3.89
N SER A 143 -4.66 -5.58 5.11
CA SER A 143 -5.86 -5.32 5.92
C SER A 143 -6.66 -4.10 5.43
N SER A 144 -6.11 -3.26 4.55
CA SER A 144 -6.73 -2.05 4.06
C SER A 144 -6.70 -2.00 2.53
N ILE A 145 -7.88 -2.18 1.92
CA ILE A 145 -8.06 -2.16 0.45
C ILE A 145 -7.50 -0.86 -0.14
N ASP A 146 -7.80 0.31 0.46
CA ASP A 146 -7.31 1.60 -0.02
C ASP A 146 -5.78 1.67 -0.12
N LYS A 147 -5.07 1.10 0.86
CA LYS A 147 -3.61 1.07 0.86
C LYS A 147 -3.06 0.09 -0.17
N VAL A 148 -3.68 -1.09 -0.31
CA VAL A 148 -3.28 -2.08 -1.32
C VAL A 148 -3.43 -1.48 -2.71
N THR A 149 -4.56 -0.85 -3.02
CA THR A 149 -4.80 -0.18 -4.31
C THR A 149 -3.77 0.92 -4.57
N PHE A 150 -3.47 1.76 -3.56
CA PHE A 150 -2.45 2.80 -3.66
C PHE A 150 -1.06 2.23 -3.98
N PHE A 151 -0.63 1.19 -3.28
CA PHE A 151 0.69 0.59 -3.49
C PHE A 151 0.77 -0.24 -4.77
N MET A 152 -0.34 -0.82 -5.24
CA MET A 152 -0.40 -1.48 -6.54
C MET A 152 -0.20 -0.48 -7.68
N GLU A 153 -0.81 0.70 -7.59
CA GLU A 153 -0.60 1.74 -8.59
C GLU A 153 0.84 2.27 -8.56
N GLU A 154 1.45 2.34 -7.38
CA GLU A 154 2.88 2.63 -7.23
C GLU A 154 3.76 1.56 -7.89
N CYS A 155 3.43 0.27 -7.73
CA CYS A 155 4.11 -0.83 -8.43
C CYS A 155 4.02 -0.66 -9.96
N ARG A 156 2.82 -0.36 -10.47
CA ARG A 156 2.61 -0.11 -11.91
C ARG A 156 3.43 1.08 -12.40
N ARG A 157 3.46 2.18 -11.64
CA ARG A 157 4.29 3.37 -11.94
C ARG A 157 5.79 3.05 -11.97
N MET A 158 6.23 2.14 -11.11
CA MET A 158 7.61 1.64 -11.07
C MET A 158 7.91 0.60 -12.17
N GLY A 159 6.92 0.18 -12.96
CA GLY A 159 7.07 -0.86 -13.97
C GLY A 159 7.17 -2.28 -13.40
N ILE A 160 6.71 -2.50 -12.17
CA ILE A 160 6.72 -3.80 -11.49
C ILE A 160 5.36 -4.46 -11.70
N PRO A 161 5.26 -5.56 -12.47
CA PRO A 161 4.00 -6.24 -12.70
C PRO A 161 3.50 -6.90 -11.41
N VAL A 162 2.24 -6.65 -11.06
CA VAL A 162 1.52 -7.34 -10.00
C VAL A 162 0.51 -8.27 -10.67
N LEU A 163 0.73 -9.57 -10.53
CA LEU A 163 -0.07 -10.61 -11.16
C LEU A 163 -1.12 -11.16 -10.19
N GLY A 164 -2.15 -11.78 -10.78
CA GLY A 164 -3.16 -12.56 -10.09
C GLY A 164 -2.59 -13.62 -9.15
N PRO A 165 -3.38 -14.09 -8.18
CA PRO A 165 -3.02 -15.26 -7.40
C PRO A 165 -2.87 -16.46 -8.34
N ASP A 166 -1.99 -17.40 -7.98
CA ASP A 166 -1.76 -18.63 -8.73
C ASP A 166 -1.41 -19.76 -7.74
N VAL A 167 -2.09 -20.91 -7.83
CA VAL A 167 -1.86 -22.01 -6.87
C VAL A 167 -0.48 -22.67 -6.96
N ASN A 168 0.26 -22.48 -8.05
CA ASN A 168 1.61 -23.00 -8.25
C ASN A 168 2.69 -21.99 -7.88
N GLU A 169 2.43 -20.68 -8.01
CA GLU A 169 3.43 -19.64 -7.71
C GLU A 169 3.16 -18.85 -6.42
N SER A 170 1.91 -18.55 -6.08
CA SER A 170 1.57 -17.66 -4.97
C SER A 170 1.79 -18.29 -3.61
N GLN A 171 2.32 -17.51 -2.68
CA GLN A 171 2.46 -17.87 -1.26
C GLN A 171 1.27 -17.35 -0.45
N PHE A 172 1.28 -17.57 0.87
CA PHE A 172 0.29 -16.95 1.76
C PHE A 172 0.32 -15.42 1.68
N GLN A 173 1.51 -14.86 1.74
CA GLN A 173 1.78 -13.43 1.58
C GLN A 173 2.09 -13.07 0.12
N PHE A 174 2.10 -11.78 -0.20
CA PHE A 174 2.59 -11.33 -1.50
C PHE A 174 4.06 -11.74 -1.64
N SER A 175 4.40 -12.30 -2.79
CA SER A 175 5.72 -12.89 -3.04
C SER A 175 6.21 -12.49 -4.42
N VAL A 176 7.52 -12.57 -4.62
CA VAL A 176 8.13 -12.29 -5.93
C VAL A 176 8.45 -13.62 -6.59
N ASN A 177 8.00 -13.80 -7.83
CA ASN A 177 8.30 -15.00 -8.60
C ASN A 177 9.75 -14.95 -9.16
N LYS A 178 10.19 -16.04 -9.77
CA LYS A 178 11.56 -16.13 -10.35
C LYS A 178 11.83 -15.11 -11.45
N ALA A 179 10.78 -14.54 -12.06
CA ALA A 179 10.87 -13.51 -13.10
C ALA A 179 10.91 -12.08 -12.52
N GLY A 180 10.89 -11.91 -11.19
CA GLY A 180 10.89 -10.59 -10.56
C GLY A 180 9.53 -9.89 -10.52
N GLN A 181 8.44 -10.62 -10.76
CA GLN A 181 7.08 -10.11 -10.74
C GLN A 181 6.42 -10.41 -9.39
N ILE A 182 5.54 -9.53 -8.93
CA ILE A 182 4.83 -9.71 -7.67
C ILE A 182 3.60 -10.59 -7.92
N ARG A 183 3.46 -11.67 -7.15
CA ARG A 183 2.29 -12.54 -7.12
C ARG A 183 1.40 -12.18 -5.94
N PHE A 184 0.10 -12.09 -6.21
CA PHE A 184 -0.90 -11.88 -5.18
C PHE A 184 -0.87 -13.01 -4.14
N GLY A 185 -0.89 -12.67 -2.86
CA GLY A 185 -0.91 -13.67 -1.78
C GLY A 185 -2.26 -14.38 -1.71
N LEU A 186 -2.26 -15.71 -1.60
CA LEU A 186 -3.49 -16.50 -1.48
C LEU A 186 -4.26 -16.17 -0.18
N GLY A 187 -3.55 -15.72 0.86
CA GLY A 187 -4.15 -15.30 2.13
C GLY A 187 -4.90 -13.97 2.05
N ALA A 188 -4.66 -13.16 1.01
CA ALA A 188 -5.37 -11.90 0.79
C ALA A 188 -6.73 -12.10 0.09
N VAL A 189 -7.04 -13.32 -0.36
CA VAL A 189 -8.34 -13.64 -0.97
C VAL A 189 -9.39 -13.83 0.13
N LYS A 190 -10.46 -13.05 0.08
CA LYS A 190 -11.56 -13.11 1.05
C LYS A 190 -12.22 -14.49 1.01
N GLY A 191 -12.34 -15.13 2.18
CA GLY A 191 -12.96 -16.45 2.31
C GLY A 191 -11.96 -17.61 2.27
N VAL A 192 -10.67 -17.35 2.05
CA VAL A 192 -9.60 -18.34 2.12
C VAL A 192 -8.94 -18.25 3.50
N GLY A 193 -8.89 -19.37 4.21
CA GLY A 193 -8.24 -19.47 5.53
C GLY A 193 -6.75 -19.78 5.42
N GLU A 194 -5.96 -19.34 6.40
CA GLU A 194 -4.51 -19.59 6.50
C GLU A 194 -4.19 -21.09 6.38
N GLY A 195 -4.87 -21.95 7.14
CA GLY A 195 -4.65 -23.40 7.08
C GLY A 195 -4.99 -24.05 5.73
N ALA A 196 -5.86 -23.43 4.91
CA ALA A 196 -6.11 -23.90 3.55
C ALA A 196 -4.93 -23.58 2.63
N VAL A 197 -4.38 -22.38 2.75
CA VAL A 197 -3.23 -21.94 1.96
C VAL A 197 -1.98 -22.72 2.35
N GLU A 198 -1.68 -22.81 3.65
CA GLU A 198 -0.52 -23.56 4.14
C GLU A 198 -0.55 -25.02 3.70
N ALA A 199 -1.72 -25.65 3.72
CA ALA A 199 -1.88 -27.02 3.22
C ALA A 199 -1.56 -27.13 1.72
N MET A 200 -2.04 -26.20 0.89
CA MET A 200 -1.74 -26.20 -0.55
C MET A 200 -0.27 -25.94 -0.85
N VAL A 201 0.36 -25.03 -0.11
CA VAL A 201 1.78 -24.69 -0.26
C VAL A 201 2.68 -25.84 0.19
N THR A 202 2.42 -26.40 1.37
CA THR A 202 3.21 -27.52 1.92
C THR A 202 3.13 -28.74 1.02
N GLU A 203 1.93 -29.03 0.49
CA GLU A 203 1.74 -30.15 -0.42
C GLU A 203 2.56 -29.94 -1.71
N ARG A 204 2.44 -28.77 -2.37
CA ARG A 204 3.16 -28.55 -3.65
C ARG A 204 4.68 -28.51 -3.46
N GLU A 205 5.16 -28.10 -2.30
CA GLU A 205 6.59 -28.12 -1.97
C GLU A 205 7.11 -29.55 -1.77
N ALA A 206 6.28 -30.44 -1.21
CA ALA A 206 6.63 -31.85 -1.03
C ALA A 206 6.54 -32.68 -2.32
N ASN A 207 5.49 -32.45 -3.12
CA ASN A 207 5.12 -33.32 -4.25
C ASN A 207 5.23 -32.64 -5.63
N GLY A 208 5.67 -31.38 -5.69
CA GLY A 208 5.83 -30.60 -6.92
C GLY A 208 4.57 -29.80 -7.31
N PRO A 209 4.61 -29.02 -8.42
CA PRO A 209 3.47 -28.21 -8.84
C PRO A 209 2.24 -29.06 -9.21
N TYR A 210 1.07 -28.45 -9.13
CA TYR A 210 -0.19 -29.04 -9.60
C TYR A 210 -0.26 -29.00 -11.12
N THR A 211 -0.50 -30.17 -11.72
CA THR A 211 -0.55 -30.32 -13.19
C THR A 211 -1.90 -29.92 -13.79
N GLY A 212 -2.96 -29.93 -12.99
CA GLY A 212 -4.31 -29.57 -13.39
C GLY A 212 -5.29 -29.57 -12.22
N VAL A 213 -6.54 -29.23 -12.49
CA VAL A 213 -7.56 -29.14 -11.42
C VAL A 213 -7.82 -30.48 -10.74
N TYR A 214 -7.80 -31.60 -11.47
CA TYR A 214 -8.05 -32.91 -10.91
C TYR A 214 -6.91 -33.34 -9.97
N ASP A 215 -5.67 -33.06 -10.36
CA ASP A 215 -4.47 -33.29 -9.55
C ASP A 215 -4.53 -32.48 -8.24
N LEU A 216 -4.88 -31.19 -8.35
CA LEU A 216 -5.13 -30.33 -7.19
C LEU A 216 -6.18 -30.94 -6.24
N MET A 217 -7.34 -31.36 -6.76
CA MET A 217 -8.42 -31.90 -5.93
C MET A 217 -8.07 -33.23 -5.26
N ARG A 218 -7.23 -34.07 -5.89
CA ARG A 218 -6.75 -35.32 -5.29
C ARG A 218 -5.76 -35.07 -4.15
N ARG A 219 -4.88 -34.09 -4.32
CA ARG A 219 -3.72 -33.85 -3.43
C ARG A 219 -4.03 -32.91 -2.26
N VAL A 220 -4.86 -31.89 -2.48
CA VAL A 220 -5.15 -30.88 -1.46
C VAL A 220 -5.97 -31.48 -0.31
N ASN A 221 -5.62 -31.09 0.92
CA ASN A 221 -6.42 -31.44 2.09
C ASN A 221 -7.77 -30.70 2.07
N LEU A 222 -8.81 -31.39 1.61
CA LEU A 222 -10.18 -30.85 1.48
C LEU A 222 -10.88 -30.61 2.82
N ARG A 223 -10.31 -31.06 3.96
CA ARG A 223 -10.79 -30.70 5.30
C ARG A 223 -10.36 -29.28 5.66
N SER A 224 -9.15 -28.88 5.30
CA SER A 224 -8.62 -27.54 5.51
C SER A 224 -9.09 -26.56 4.42
N ALA A 225 -9.02 -26.98 3.16
CA ALA A 225 -9.48 -26.21 2.00
C ALA A 225 -10.96 -26.54 1.71
N ASN A 226 -11.86 -25.93 2.47
CA ASN A 226 -13.28 -26.14 2.27
C ASN A 226 -13.76 -25.60 0.91
N ARG A 227 -14.96 -26.03 0.49
CA ARG A 227 -15.59 -25.62 -0.76
C ARG A 227 -15.59 -24.10 -0.97
N LYS A 228 -15.94 -23.32 0.07
CA LYS A 228 -16.04 -21.85 -0.04
C LYS A 228 -14.67 -21.21 -0.31
N ALA A 229 -13.60 -21.76 0.27
CA ALA A 229 -12.24 -21.32 -0.01
C ALA A 229 -11.86 -21.62 -1.47
N LEU A 230 -12.19 -22.82 -1.97
CA LEU A 230 -11.93 -23.18 -3.37
C LEU A 230 -12.73 -22.33 -4.36
N GLU A 231 -14.00 -22.01 -4.05
CA GLU A 231 -14.82 -21.07 -4.83
C GLU A 231 -14.18 -19.68 -4.84
N SER A 232 -13.75 -19.18 -3.69
CA SER A 232 -13.10 -17.86 -3.59
C SER A 232 -11.80 -17.80 -4.38
N LEU A 233 -11.01 -18.88 -4.36
CA LEU A 233 -9.79 -19.03 -5.16
C LEU A 233 -10.07 -19.08 -6.67
N ALA A 234 -11.13 -19.78 -7.09
CA ALA A 234 -11.56 -19.81 -8.49
C ALA A 234 -11.99 -18.42 -8.97
N TYR A 235 -12.82 -17.70 -8.20
CA TYR A 235 -13.22 -16.33 -8.53
C TYR A 235 -12.02 -15.37 -8.62
N ALA A 236 -11.03 -15.53 -7.72
CA ALA A 236 -9.81 -14.73 -7.68
C ALA A 236 -8.83 -15.04 -8.82
N GLY A 237 -9.04 -16.12 -9.58
CA GLY A 237 -8.17 -16.54 -10.68
C GLY A 237 -6.99 -17.40 -10.29
N ALA A 238 -6.97 -17.96 -9.07
CA ALA A 238 -5.86 -18.79 -8.60
C ALA A 238 -5.65 -20.06 -9.45
N PHE A 239 -6.67 -20.48 -10.21
CA PHE A 239 -6.65 -21.66 -11.08
C PHE A 239 -6.44 -21.33 -12.56
N ASP A 240 -6.29 -20.05 -12.95
CA ASP A 240 -6.14 -19.66 -14.35
C ASP A 240 -4.90 -20.31 -14.99
N GLY A 241 -3.81 -20.46 -14.23
CA GLY A 241 -2.59 -21.15 -14.64
C GLY A 241 -2.76 -22.65 -14.92
N LEU A 242 -3.87 -23.26 -14.50
CA LEU A 242 -4.21 -24.67 -14.79
C LEU A 242 -4.97 -24.83 -16.11
N GLY A 243 -5.23 -23.74 -16.84
CA GLY A 243 -5.85 -23.76 -18.17
C GLY A 243 -7.37 -23.98 -18.17
N MET A 244 -8.06 -23.66 -17.07
CA MET A 244 -9.51 -23.71 -17.00
C MET A 244 -10.13 -22.32 -16.92
N ASP A 245 -11.23 -22.13 -17.63
CA ASP A 245 -12.07 -20.93 -17.50
C ASP A 245 -12.73 -20.90 -16.11
N ARG A 246 -12.71 -19.73 -15.45
CA ARG A 246 -13.32 -19.50 -14.14
C ARG A 246 -14.81 -19.84 -14.13
N ALA A 247 -15.53 -19.61 -15.24
CA ALA A 247 -16.95 -19.90 -15.35
C ALA A 247 -17.29 -21.39 -15.17
N LEU A 248 -16.37 -22.29 -15.57
CA LEU A 248 -16.59 -23.74 -15.52
C LEU A 248 -16.85 -24.23 -14.10
N PHE A 249 -16.15 -23.66 -13.11
CA PHE A 249 -16.25 -24.07 -11.70
C PHE A 249 -17.66 -23.85 -11.13
N PHE A 250 -18.37 -22.84 -11.62
CA PHE A 250 -19.67 -22.41 -11.09
C PHE A 250 -20.85 -22.89 -11.93
N HIS A 251 -20.59 -23.50 -13.08
CA HIS A 251 -21.64 -24.07 -13.89
C HIS A 251 -22.37 -25.21 -13.17
N SER A 252 -23.70 -25.25 -13.30
CA SER A 252 -24.53 -26.35 -12.88
C SER A 252 -25.35 -26.88 -14.06
N ALA A 253 -25.39 -28.21 -14.22
CA ALA A 253 -26.06 -28.90 -15.32
C ALA A 253 -27.60 -28.95 -15.20
N GLY A 254 -28.21 -28.05 -14.43
CA GLY A 254 -29.66 -27.90 -14.22
C GLY A 254 -30.06 -27.53 -12.79
N GLU A 255 -31.32 -27.13 -12.58
CA GLU A 255 -31.84 -26.79 -11.24
C GLU A 255 -31.67 -27.95 -10.25
N GLY A 256 -31.08 -27.66 -9.08
CA GLY A 256 -30.85 -28.64 -8.01
C GLY A 256 -29.64 -29.57 -8.21
N LYS A 257 -28.89 -29.45 -9.30
CA LYS A 257 -27.64 -30.20 -9.49
C LYS A 257 -26.45 -29.48 -8.86
N PRO A 258 -25.46 -30.24 -8.36
CA PRO A 258 -24.23 -29.67 -7.83
C PRO A 258 -23.49 -28.88 -8.91
N THR A 259 -22.83 -27.79 -8.52
CA THR A 259 -21.91 -27.09 -9.41
C THR A 259 -20.70 -27.96 -9.76
N PHE A 260 -19.95 -27.59 -10.79
CA PHE A 260 -18.75 -28.35 -11.15
C PHE A 260 -17.74 -28.41 -10.01
N ILE A 261 -17.55 -27.32 -9.26
CA ILE A 261 -16.66 -27.31 -8.09
C ILE A 261 -17.14 -28.26 -6.97
N GLU A 262 -18.45 -28.41 -6.76
CA GLU A 262 -18.97 -29.43 -5.84
C GLU A 262 -18.64 -30.85 -6.30
N THR A 263 -18.74 -31.08 -7.62
CA THR A 263 -18.42 -32.36 -8.23
C THR A 263 -16.92 -32.67 -8.08
N LEU A 264 -16.06 -31.66 -8.25
CA LEU A 264 -14.61 -31.75 -8.04
C LEU A 264 -14.24 -32.04 -6.58
N VAL A 265 -14.90 -31.40 -5.61
CA VAL A 265 -14.67 -31.67 -4.18
C VAL A 265 -15.08 -33.10 -3.82
N ARG A 266 -16.24 -33.57 -4.31
CA ARG A 266 -16.67 -34.96 -4.11
C ARG A 266 -15.70 -35.96 -4.73
N TYR A 267 -15.19 -35.65 -5.92
CA TYR A 267 -14.18 -36.45 -6.60
C TYR A 267 -12.90 -36.58 -5.77
N GLY A 268 -12.36 -35.47 -5.27
CA GLY A 268 -11.17 -35.49 -4.42
C GLY A 268 -11.38 -36.24 -3.10
N GLN A 269 -12.53 -36.07 -2.45
CA GLN A 269 -12.90 -36.82 -1.24
C GLN A 269 -12.96 -38.33 -1.49
N GLN A 270 -13.63 -38.76 -2.56
CA GLN A 270 -13.70 -40.18 -2.91
C GLN A 270 -12.33 -40.79 -3.18
N HIS A 271 -11.42 -40.02 -3.80
CA HIS A 271 -10.06 -40.46 -4.06
C HIS A 271 -9.23 -40.59 -2.77
N GLN A 272 -9.39 -39.67 -1.82
CA GLN A 272 -8.70 -39.70 -0.53
C GLN A 272 -9.25 -40.81 0.38
N ASP A 273 -10.57 -40.94 0.48
CA ASP A 273 -11.23 -41.99 1.27
C ASP A 273 -10.94 -43.39 0.71
N GLY A 274 -10.85 -43.52 -0.62
CA GLY A 274 -10.47 -44.76 -1.30
C GLY A 274 -9.03 -45.20 -0.97
N ALA A 275 -8.09 -44.25 -0.91
CA ALA A 275 -6.70 -44.49 -0.54
C ALA A 275 -6.52 -44.82 0.95
N ASP A 276 -7.31 -44.20 1.84
CA ASP A 276 -7.27 -44.47 3.29
C ASP A 276 -7.93 -45.81 3.66
N SER A 277 -8.76 -46.39 2.79
CA SER A 277 -9.41 -47.67 3.04
C SER A 277 -8.43 -48.86 2.86
N THR A 278 -7.98 -49.43 3.97
CA THR A 278 -7.01 -50.55 4.00
C THR A 278 -7.49 -51.82 3.27
N GLN A 279 -8.80 -51.94 3.02
CA GLN A 279 -9.40 -53.03 2.25
C GLN A 279 -9.20 -52.90 0.73
N VAL A 280 -9.10 -51.67 0.21
CA VAL A 280 -8.87 -51.42 -1.24
C VAL A 280 -7.39 -51.55 -1.56
N ALA A 281 -6.49 -51.13 -0.67
CA ALA A 281 -5.04 -51.30 -0.84
C ALA A 281 -4.59 -52.77 -1.02
N MET A 282 -5.32 -53.74 -0.47
CA MET A 282 -5.06 -55.18 -0.70
C MET A 282 -5.59 -55.72 -2.04
N PHE A 283 -6.60 -55.07 -2.63
CA PHE A 283 -7.10 -55.39 -3.97
C PHE A 283 -6.36 -54.63 -5.08
N ASP A 284 -5.76 -53.48 -4.77
CA ASP A 284 -4.98 -52.64 -5.69
C ASP A 284 -3.66 -53.31 -6.14
N MET A 285 -3.18 -54.30 -5.37
CA MET A 285 -2.04 -55.15 -5.75
C MET A 285 -2.39 -56.28 -6.72
N ALA A 286 -3.67 -56.49 -7.04
CA ALA A 286 -4.15 -57.49 -8.00
C ALA A 286 -4.70 -56.78 -9.24
N GLU A 287 -3.82 -56.57 -10.23
CA GLU A 287 -4.10 -56.15 -11.62
C GLU A 287 -5.33 -55.25 -11.87
N GLY A 288 -5.08 -53.94 -11.95
CA GLY A 288 -5.91 -53.00 -12.72
C GLY A 288 -7.09 -52.42 -11.94
N ALA A 289 -6.83 -51.59 -10.93
CA ALA A 289 -7.88 -50.77 -10.35
C ALA A 289 -8.46 -49.82 -11.40
N ALA A 290 -9.80 -49.83 -11.49
CA ALA A 290 -10.53 -48.80 -12.20
C ALA A 290 -10.28 -47.45 -11.49
N ALA A 291 -9.38 -46.63 -12.04
CA ALA A 291 -9.19 -45.27 -11.60
C ALA A 291 -10.56 -44.57 -11.54
N ILE A 292 -10.87 -43.88 -10.44
CA ILE A 292 -12.10 -43.11 -10.32
C ILE A 292 -12.13 -42.14 -11.51
N PRO A 293 -13.11 -42.26 -12.43
CA PRO A 293 -13.10 -41.52 -13.67
C PRO A 293 -13.19 -40.02 -13.38
N GLU A 294 -12.39 -39.25 -14.11
CA GLU A 294 -12.39 -37.79 -13.98
C GLU A 294 -13.75 -37.23 -14.40
N PRO A 295 -14.33 -36.30 -13.62
CA PRO A 295 -15.55 -35.60 -14.02
C PRO A 295 -15.37 -34.92 -15.37
N THR A 296 -16.28 -35.17 -16.30
CA THR A 296 -16.28 -34.52 -17.62
C THR A 296 -16.41 -33.00 -17.50
N LEU A 297 -15.57 -32.26 -18.23
CA LEU A 297 -15.61 -30.81 -18.26
C LEU A 297 -16.94 -30.31 -18.87
N PRO A 298 -17.64 -29.37 -18.22
CA PRO A 298 -18.80 -28.73 -18.81
C PRO A 298 -18.42 -27.98 -20.11
N GLN A 299 -19.29 -28.03 -21.12
CA GLN A 299 -19.15 -27.20 -22.31
C GLN A 299 -20.05 -25.98 -22.17
N ILE A 300 -19.45 -24.84 -21.82
CA ILE A 300 -20.14 -23.56 -21.68
C ILE A 300 -19.36 -22.45 -22.36
N GLU A 301 -20.06 -21.37 -22.67
CA GLU A 301 -19.44 -20.10 -22.98
C GLU A 301 -18.90 -19.47 -21.68
N GLY A 302 -17.71 -18.90 -21.74
CA GLY A 302 -17.08 -18.23 -20.60
C GLY A 302 -17.86 -16.98 -20.17
N TRP A 303 -17.50 -16.44 -19.01
CA TRP A 303 -18.07 -15.16 -18.58
C TRP A 303 -17.62 -14.01 -19.47
N SER A 304 -18.44 -12.96 -19.53
CA SER A 304 -17.97 -11.68 -20.08
C SER A 304 -16.86 -11.10 -19.19
N ALA A 305 -15.99 -10.26 -19.77
CA ALA A 305 -14.92 -9.61 -19.03
C ALA A 305 -15.44 -8.81 -17.82
N LEU A 306 -16.59 -8.16 -17.96
CA LEU A 306 -17.22 -7.38 -16.89
C LEU A 306 -17.73 -8.26 -15.75
N GLU A 307 -18.37 -9.40 -16.06
CA GLU A 307 -18.81 -10.37 -15.05
C GLU A 307 -17.62 -10.99 -14.31
N GLN A 308 -16.57 -11.37 -15.03
CA GLN A 308 -15.34 -11.89 -14.43
C GLN A 308 -14.69 -10.88 -13.48
N LEU A 309 -14.57 -9.62 -13.89
CA LEU A 309 -14.04 -8.54 -13.06
C LEU A 309 -14.92 -8.26 -11.84
N HIS A 310 -16.25 -8.38 -11.98
CA HIS A 310 -17.18 -8.22 -10.87
C HIS A 310 -16.94 -9.28 -9.79
N HIS A 311 -16.88 -10.56 -10.18
CA HIS A 311 -16.60 -11.65 -9.25
C HIS A 311 -15.21 -11.54 -8.62
N GLU A 312 -14.20 -11.12 -9.38
CA GLU A 312 -12.87 -10.86 -8.86
C GLU A 312 -12.88 -9.78 -7.76
N LYS A 313 -13.60 -8.68 -7.99
CA LYS A 313 -13.76 -7.60 -7.00
C LYS A 313 -14.48 -8.05 -5.74
N GLU A 314 -15.41 -9.01 -5.82
CA GLU A 314 -16.10 -9.53 -4.62
C GLU A 314 -15.16 -10.28 -3.66
N VAL A 315 -14.16 -10.98 -4.20
CA VAL A 315 -13.24 -11.82 -3.42
C VAL A 315 -11.89 -11.15 -3.13
N ILE A 316 -11.39 -10.29 -4.02
CA ILE A 316 -10.13 -9.55 -3.83
C ILE A 316 -10.39 -8.15 -3.23
N GLY A 317 -11.56 -7.56 -3.50
CA GLY A 317 -11.95 -6.22 -3.03
C GLY A 317 -11.69 -5.10 -4.05
N PHE A 318 -10.95 -5.36 -5.13
CA PHE A 318 -10.66 -4.42 -6.21
C PHE A 318 -10.34 -5.20 -7.49
N TYR A 319 -10.25 -4.50 -8.63
CA TYR A 319 -9.95 -5.11 -9.92
C TYR A 319 -8.43 -5.32 -10.09
N LEU A 320 -8.01 -6.58 -10.23
CA LEU A 320 -6.60 -6.99 -10.30
C LEU A 320 -6.18 -7.28 -11.76
N SER A 321 -7.00 -8.02 -12.50
CA SER A 321 -6.72 -8.48 -13.87
C SER A 321 -6.94 -7.40 -14.94
N GLY A 322 -7.70 -6.36 -14.64
CA GLY A 322 -7.97 -5.24 -15.53
C GLY A 322 -8.81 -4.19 -14.83
N HIS A 323 -9.36 -3.24 -15.56
CA HIS A 323 -10.38 -2.31 -15.08
C HIS A 323 -11.53 -2.30 -16.10
N PRO A 324 -12.82 -2.26 -15.69
CA PRO A 324 -13.90 -2.30 -16.68
C PRO A 324 -14.02 -1.03 -17.55
N LEU A 325 -13.11 -0.06 -17.38
CA LEU A 325 -12.96 1.12 -18.23
C LEU A 325 -11.84 0.94 -19.26
N ASP A 326 -11.06 -0.14 -19.20
CA ASP A 326 -9.94 -0.39 -20.12
C ASP A 326 -10.41 -0.46 -21.57
N ASP A 327 -11.60 -1.00 -21.82
CA ASP A 327 -12.23 -1.05 -23.16
C ASP A 327 -12.53 0.34 -23.72
N HIS A 328 -12.67 1.35 -22.85
CA HIS A 328 -12.96 2.74 -23.20
C HIS A 328 -11.79 3.69 -22.90
N ARG A 329 -10.59 3.15 -22.69
CA ARG A 329 -9.43 3.94 -22.26
C ARG A 329 -9.13 5.10 -23.22
N LEU A 330 -9.22 4.84 -24.53
CA LEU A 330 -8.88 5.83 -25.56
C LEU A 330 -9.89 6.99 -25.58
N GLU A 331 -11.17 6.71 -25.38
CA GLU A 331 -12.21 7.71 -25.26
C GLU A 331 -12.04 8.53 -23.97
N ILE A 332 -11.74 7.87 -22.85
CA ILE A 332 -11.55 8.54 -21.56
C ILE A 332 -10.34 9.47 -21.60
N GLU A 333 -9.21 9.02 -22.15
CA GLU A 333 -7.99 9.83 -22.25
C GLU A 333 -8.15 11.06 -23.16
N ASN A 334 -9.00 10.98 -24.19
CA ASN A 334 -9.20 12.08 -25.15
C ASN A 334 -10.38 12.99 -24.84
N LEU A 335 -11.42 12.49 -24.14
CA LEU A 335 -12.65 13.23 -23.88
C LEU A 335 -12.75 13.75 -22.44
N CYS A 336 -12.13 13.09 -21.46
CA CYS A 336 -12.18 13.53 -20.07
C CYS A 336 -11.15 14.62 -19.79
N THR A 337 -11.59 15.70 -19.15
CA THR A 337 -10.74 16.84 -18.79
C THR A 337 -10.17 16.75 -17.38
N VAL A 338 -10.79 15.95 -16.51
CA VAL A 338 -10.40 15.78 -15.09
C VAL A 338 -10.52 14.33 -14.63
N LYS A 339 -9.69 13.95 -13.65
CA LYS A 339 -9.77 12.66 -12.95
C LYS A 339 -10.66 12.77 -11.71
N LEU A 340 -11.27 11.67 -11.26
CA LEU A 340 -12.20 11.71 -10.11
C LEU A 340 -11.57 12.21 -8.80
N PRO A 341 -10.30 11.92 -8.46
CA PRO A 341 -9.70 12.48 -7.25
C PRO A 341 -9.58 14.00 -7.27
N GLU A 342 -9.42 14.62 -8.44
CA GLU A 342 -9.31 16.08 -8.60
C GLU A 342 -10.63 16.79 -8.29
N LEU A 343 -11.76 16.09 -8.43
CA LEU A 343 -13.08 16.59 -8.05
C LEU A 343 -13.23 16.81 -6.54
N LYS A 344 -12.31 16.32 -5.71
CA LYS A 344 -12.31 16.64 -4.26
C LYS A 344 -11.86 18.08 -3.98
N GLU A 345 -11.12 18.69 -4.90
CA GLU A 345 -10.62 20.06 -4.80
C GLU A 345 -11.40 21.01 -5.72
N LEU A 346 -12.73 21.04 -5.55
CA LEU A 346 -13.65 21.81 -6.40
C LEU A 346 -13.29 23.30 -6.53
N ASP A 347 -12.63 23.89 -5.53
CA ASP A 347 -12.18 25.28 -5.54
C ASP A 347 -11.23 25.60 -6.70
N LYS A 348 -10.41 24.63 -7.13
CA LYS A 348 -9.49 24.79 -8.27
C LYS A 348 -10.19 24.69 -9.63
N LEU A 349 -11.41 24.16 -9.66
CA LEU A 349 -12.17 23.85 -10.87
C LEU A 349 -13.35 24.81 -11.09
N GLN A 350 -13.51 25.83 -10.24
CA GLN A 350 -14.59 26.82 -10.37
C GLN A 350 -14.54 27.54 -11.73
N GLY A 351 -15.69 27.60 -12.40
CA GLY A 351 -15.87 28.31 -13.68
C GLY A 351 -15.43 27.54 -14.93
N ARG A 352 -15.07 26.24 -14.81
CA ARG A 352 -14.72 25.39 -15.95
C ARG A 352 -15.78 24.30 -16.16
N GLU A 353 -16.03 23.97 -17.42
CA GLU A 353 -16.79 22.77 -17.77
C GLU A 353 -15.89 21.55 -17.62
N VAL A 354 -16.31 20.59 -16.81
CA VAL A 354 -15.54 19.39 -16.49
C VAL A 354 -16.24 18.16 -17.06
N VAL A 355 -15.46 17.30 -17.71
CA VAL A 355 -15.92 16.03 -18.29
C VAL A 355 -15.10 14.93 -17.64
N PHE A 356 -15.79 13.93 -17.10
CA PHE A 356 -15.19 12.78 -16.44
C PHE A 356 -15.99 11.52 -16.79
N ALA A 357 -15.33 10.37 -16.67
CA ALA A 357 -15.92 9.06 -16.91
C ALA A 357 -15.55 8.12 -15.78
N GLY A 358 -16.43 7.18 -15.49
CA GLY A 358 -16.23 6.19 -14.45
C GLY A 358 -17.36 5.16 -14.44
N ILE A 359 -17.21 4.16 -13.59
CA ILE A 359 -18.21 3.11 -13.38
C ILE A 359 -19.03 3.48 -12.17
N VAL A 360 -20.36 3.41 -12.28
CA VAL A 360 -21.25 3.58 -11.14
C VAL A 360 -21.18 2.32 -10.29
N THR A 361 -20.63 2.46 -9.09
CA THR A 361 -20.45 1.33 -8.16
C THR A 361 -21.57 1.22 -7.15
N LYS A 362 -22.22 2.36 -6.87
CA LYS A 362 -23.32 2.43 -5.92
C LYS A 362 -24.25 3.56 -6.30
N ALA A 363 -25.55 3.30 -6.31
CA ALA A 363 -26.60 4.30 -6.44
C ALA A 363 -27.63 4.08 -5.33
N GLU A 364 -27.95 5.13 -4.59
CA GLU A 364 -28.97 5.08 -3.54
C GLU A 364 -29.95 6.24 -3.68
N HIS A 365 -31.23 5.91 -3.51
CA HIS A 365 -32.32 6.87 -3.48
C HIS A 365 -32.81 7.03 -2.03
N ARG A 366 -32.75 8.24 -1.50
CA ARG A 366 -33.12 8.54 -0.11
C ARG A 366 -34.10 9.72 -0.04
N ILE A 367 -34.76 9.84 1.10
CA ILE A 367 -35.68 10.95 1.40
C ILE A 367 -35.13 11.71 2.60
N ALA A 368 -34.93 13.02 2.46
CA ALA A 368 -34.45 13.86 3.55
C ALA A 368 -35.51 14.00 4.65
N LYS A 369 -35.10 14.38 5.86
CA LYS A 369 -36.04 14.67 6.97
C LYS A 369 -37.06 15.77 6.63
N SER A 370 -36.78 16.60 5.63
CA SER A 370 -37.67 17.63 5.09
C SER A 370 -38.68 17.10 4.06
N GLY A 371 -38.71 15.80 3.79
CA GLY A 371 -39.60 15.16 2.80
C GLY A 371 -39.13 15.26 1.34
N LYS A 372 -38.04 15.99 1.06
CA LYS A 372 -37.48 16.11 -0.30
C LYS A 372 -36.63 14.89 -0.65
N PRO A 373 -36.77 14.30 -1.85
CA PRO A 373 -35.93 13.20 -2.29
C PRO A 373 -34.53 13.70 -2.68
N PHE A 374 -33.52 12.88 -2.39
CA PHE A 374 -32.14 13.07 -2.82
C PHE A 374 -31.52 11.73 -3.20
N GLY A 375 -30.50 11.77 -4.06
CA GLY A 375 -29.79 10.58 -4.49
C GLY A 375 -28.30 10.71 -4.21
N SER A 376 -27.64 9.60 -3.93
CA SER A 376 -26.17 9.54 -3.92
C SER A 376 -25.70 8.50 -4.91
N MET A 377 -24.69 8.85 -5.72
CA MET A 377 -23.97 7.91 -6.57
C MET A 377 -22.49 7.92 -6.23
N SER A 378 -21.91 6.74 -6.19
CA SER A 378 -20.47 6.55 -6.11
C SER A 378 -19.96 6.18 -7.50
N LEU A 379 -19.01 6.96 -8.01
CA LEU A 379 -18.37 6.73 -9.30
C LEU A 379 -16.90 6.34 -9.06
N GLU A 380 -16.43 5.32 -9.75
CA GLU A 380 -15.05 4.79 -9.65
C GLU A 380 -14.34 4.88 -11.01
N ASP A 381 -13.13 5.43 -11.01
CA ASP A 381 -12.20 5.47 -12.16
C ASP A 381 -10.90 4.71 -11.81
N HIS A 382 -9.95 4.66 -12.75
CA HIS A 382 -8.65 4.02 -12.54
C HIS A 382 -7.84 4.60 -11.37
N HIS A 383 -8.15 5.81 -10.91
CA HIS A 383 -7.35 6.57 -9.94
C HIS A 383 -8.04 6.69 -8.57
N GLY A 384 -9.35 6.45 -8.48
CA GLY A 384 -10.08 6.46 -7.23
C GLY A 384 -11.59 6.58 -7.39
N MET A 385 -12.24 6.95 -6.29
CA MET A 385 -13.69 7.05 -6.18
C MET A 385 -14.12 8.46 -5.77
N HIS A 386 -15.24 8.91 -6.31
CA HIS A 386 -15.91 10.14 -5.91
C HIS A 386 -17.41 9.91 -5.67
N ASP A 387 -17.90 10.40 -4.54
CA ASP A 387 -19.32 10.33 -4.17
C ASP A 387 -20.02 11.62 -4.56
N PHE A 388 -21.00 11.53 -5.44
CA PHE A 388 -21.87 12.63 -5.81
C PHE A 388 -23.16 12.56 -5.02
N MET A 389 -23.61 13.71 -4.53
CA MET A 389 -24.93 13.87 -3.94
C MET A 389 -25.77 14.81 -4.81
N LEU A 390 -26.89 14.28 -5.31
CA LEU A 390 -27.85 15.03 -6.12
C LEU A 390 -29.05 15.38 -5.23
N PHE A 391 -29.39 16.67 -5.17
CA PHE A 391 -30.46 17.17 -4.32
C PHE A 391 -31.61 17.75 -5.16
N SER A 392 -32.85 17.56 -4.68
CA SER A 392 -34.05 18.25 -5.20
C SER A 392 -34.23 18.17 -6.73
N GLU A 393 -34.04 19.28 -7.46
CA GLU A 393 -34.29 19.36 -8.90
C GLU A 393 -33.27 18.56 -9.72
N ASP A 394 -32.00 18.57 -9.32
CA ASP A 394 -30.96 17.79 -10.01
C ASP A 394 -31.22 16.29 -9.87
N TYR A 395 -31.66 15.87 -8.69
CA TYR A 395 -32.08 14.48 -8.48
C TYR A 395 -33.26 14.10 -9.36
N LEU A 396 -34.31 14.94 -9.45
CA LEU A 396 -35.48 14.65 -10.29
C LEU A 396 -35.11 14.58 -11.78
N ARG A 397 -34.17 15.41 -12.23
CA ARG A 397 -33.71 15.45 -13.63
C ARG A 397 -32.84 14.25 -13.99
N PHE A 398 -31.95 13.83 -13.09
CA PHE A 398 -30.97 12.77 -13.37
C PHE A 398 -31.33 11.41 -12.78
N LYS A 399 -32.51 11.27 -12.16
CA LYS A 399 -32.99 10.02 -11.54
C LYS A 399 -32.94 8.80 -12.46
N ILE A 400 -33.12 8.97 -13.78
CA ILE A 400 -33.16 7.87 -14.76
C ILE A 400 -31.75 7.34 -15.08
N TYR A 401 -30.72 8.14 -14.81
CA TYR A 401 -29.31 7.81 -15.06
C TYR A 401 -28.56 7.35 -13.79
N LEU A 402 -29.26 7.36 -12.65
CA LEU A 402 -28.89 6.72 -11.39
C LEU A 402 -29.44 5.30 -11.38
#